data_AF-A0A699Z847-F1
#
_entry.id   AF-A0A699Z847-F1
#
_cell.length_a   1.000
_cell.length_b   1.000
_cell.length_c   1.000
_cell.angle_alpha   90.00
_cell.angle_beta   90.00
_cell.angle_gamma   90.00
#
_symmetry.space_group_name_H-M   'P 1'
#
loop_
_entity.id
_entity.type
_entity.pdbx_description
1 polymer ?
#
loop_
_entity_poly.entity_id
_entity_poly.type
_entity_poly.pdbx_seq_one_letter_code
_entity_poly.pdbx_strand_id
1 'polypeptide(L)'
;MQRLSQPHIMHVLYHNCHAQRTLLIAHSNQALNDLFQKIIERDVPARYLLRLGMGEQELDTEQDFSRVGRVNAMLARRLELLASVERMARQFGVVEDISYTCETAGYFWLMHVLSRWERFVASVERVRTPEAVAAAFPFKEFFSDAPQPLFRGLSYEQ
;
A
#
# COMPACT_ATOMS: atom_id res chain seq x y z
N MET A 1 -17.74 31.59 11.85
CA MET A 1 -18.20 30.20 12.09
C MET A 1 -18.32 29.47 10.77
N GLN A 2 -17.24 28.84 10.30
CA GLN A 2 -17.30 27.99 9.10
C GLN A 2 -17.98 26.67 9.47
N ARG A 3 -19.11 26.37 8.82
CA ARG A 3 -19.70 25.02 8.88
C ARG A 3 -18.74 24.08 8.17
N LEU A 4 -17.97 23.32 8.93
CA LEU A 4 -17.17 22.22 8.39
C LEU A 4 -18.15 21.22 7.77
N SER A 5 -18.09 21.07 6.45
CA SER A 5 -18.81 20.01 5.75
C SER A 5 -18.32 18.67 6.29
N GLN A 6 -19.24 17.79 6.67
CA GLN A 6 -18.96 16.46 7.26
C GLN A 6 -17.82 15.65 6.59
N PRO A 7 -17.60 15.69 5.25
CA PRO A 7 -16.47 14.98 4.64
C PRO A 7 -15.08 15.52 5.03
N HIS A 8 -14.98 16.79 5.45
CA HIS A 8 -13.69 17.37 5.89
C HIS A 8 -13.22 16.76 7.21
N ILE A 9 -14.17 16.41 8.09
CA ILE A 9 -13.88 15.77 9.38
C ILE A 9 -13.29 14.38 9.15
N MET A 10 -13.80 13.61 8.18
CA MET A 10 -13.30 12.27 7.84
C MET A 10 -11.84 12.28 7.35
N HIS A 11 -11.53 13.20 6.44
CA HIS A 11 -10.17 13.37 5.94
C HIS A 11 -9.21 13.75 7.07
N VAL A 12 -9.61 14.71 7.91
CA VAL A 12 -8.84 15.15 9.07
C VAL A 12 -8.67 14.02 10.10
N LEU A 13 -9.69 13.21 10.37
CA LEU A 13 -9.59 12.10 11.32
C LEU A 13 -8.70 10.98 10.80
N TYR A 14 -8.79 10.64 9.50
CA TYR A 14 -7.97 9.60 8.90
C TYR A 14 -6.47 9.99 8.88
N HIS A 15 -6.15 11.25 8.53
CA HIS A 15 -4.76 11.71 8.45
C HIS A 15 -4.15 12.11 9.80
N ASN A 16 -4.95 12.54 10.79
CA ASN A 16 -4.40 12.99 12.08
C ASN A 16 -4.47 11.93 13.20
N CYS A 17 -5.21 10.82 13.01
CA CYS A 17 -5.42 9.80 14.04
C CYS A 17 -5.34 8.37 13.49
N HIS A 18 -4.21 7.98 12.89
CA HIS A 18 -4.01 6.67 12.24
C HIS A 18 -4.33 5.42 13.10
N ALA A 19 -4.32 5.52 14.43
CA ALA A 19 -4.60 4.40 15.33
C ALA A 19 -6.09 4.26 15.72
N GLN A 20 -6.93 5.26 15.43
CA GLN A 20 -8.33 5.28 15.84
C GLN A 20 -9.24 4.65 14.78
N ARG A 21 -10.33 4.03 15.23
CA ARG A 21 -11.40 3.52 14.36
C ARG A 21 -12.58 4.47 14.40
N THR A 22 -13.05 4.92 13.25
CA THR A 22 -14.21 5.81 13.13
C THR A 22 -15.45 5.02 12.73
N LEU A 23 -16.51 5.09 13.56
CA LEU A 23 -17.80 4.50 13.24
C LEU A 23 -18.74 5.60 12.72
N LEU A 24 -19.31 5.39 11.54
CA LEU A 24 -20.36 6.24 10.97
C LEU A 24 -21.73 5.62 11.18
N ILE A 25 -22.66 6.43 11.68
CA ILE A 25 -24.06 6.06 11.87
C ILE A 25 -24.91 7.17 11.25
N ALA A 26 -25.86 6.79 10.40
CA ALA A 26 -26.88 7.71 9.89
C ALA A 26 -28.27 7.09 10.02
N HIS A 27 -29.29 7.93 9.88
CA HIS A 27 -30.69 7.53 10.03
C HIS A 27 -31.26 6.84 8.77
N SER A 28 -30.53 6.81 7.66
CA SER A 28 -30.95 6.16 6.41
C SER A 28 -29.77 5.57 5.65
N ASN A 29 -30.01 4.52 4.86
CA ASN A 29 -29.00 3.92 3.98
C ASN A 29 -28.56 4.90 2.89
N GLN A 30 -29.48 5.72 2.35
CA GLN A 30 -29.15 6.73 1.36
C GLN A 30 -28.09 7.71 1.89
N ALA A 31 -28.27 8.23 3.11
CA ALA A 31 -27.30 9.15 3.70
C ALA A 31 -25.94 8.47 3.92
N LEU A 32 -25.92 7.19 4.26
CA LEU A 32 -24.68 6.42 4.40
C LEU A 32 -24.00 6.19 3.05
N ASN A 33 -24.75 5.87 1.99
CA ASN A 33 -24.21 5.66 0.66
C ASN A 33 -23.61 6.96 0.10
N ASP A 34 -24.32 8.09 0.24
CA ASP A 34 -23.83 9.41 -0.17
C ASP A 34 -22.55 9.81 0.57
N LEU A 35 -22.46 9.53 1.87
CA LEU A 35 -21.25 9.78 2.67
C LEU A 35 -20.11 8.85 2.26
N PHE A 36 -20.42 7.58 2.01
CA PHE A 36 -19.43 6.56 1.67
C PHE A 36 -18.81 6.81 0.30
N GLN A 37 -19.61 7.15 -0.71
CA GLN A 37 -19.12 7.58 -2.03
C GLN A 37 -18.17 8.77 -1.92
N LYS A 38 -18.55 9.80 -1.13
CA LYS A 38 -17.69 10.96 -0.87
C LYS A 38 -16.40 10.63 -0.13
N ILE A 39 -16.34 9.52 0.62
CA ILE A 39 -15.11 9.05 1.27
C ILE A 39 -14.24 8.29 0.27
N ILE A 40 -14.82 7.49 -0.62
CA ILE A 40 -14.10 6.79 -1.68
C ILE A 40 -13.42 7.77 -2.65
N GLU A 41 -14.09 8.88 -2.96
CA GLU A 41 -13.51 9.96 -3.78
C GLU A 41 -12.34 10.71 -3.12
N ARG A 42 -12.10 10.47 -1.82
CA ARG A 42 -10.97 11.03 -1.08
C ARG A 42 -9.84 10.01 -1.04
N ASP A 43 -8.65 10.48 -0.68
CA ASP A 43 -7.42 9.67 -0.61
C ASP A 43 -7.40 8.71 0.61
N VAL A 44 -8.51 8.00 0.84
CA VAL A 44 -8.64 6.95 1.85
C VAL A 44 -8.56 5.60 1.14
N PRO A 45 -7.50 4.80 1.40
CA PRO A 45 -7.37 3.49 0.79
C PRO A 45 -8.56 2.57 1.10
N ALA A 46 -9.13 1.97 0.05
CA ALA A 46 -10.30 1.11 0.12
C ALA A 46 -10.18 -0.09 1.09
N ARG A 47 -8.95 -0.48 1.46
CA ARG A 47 -8.68 -1.53 2.46
C ARG A 47 -9.10 -1.18 3.88
N TYR A 48 -9.28 0.12 4.18
CA TYR A 48 -9.69 0.60 5.50
C TYR A 48 -11.18 0.89 5.61
N LEU A 49 -11.93 0.74 4.50
CA LEU A 49 -13.35 1.03 4.43
C LEU A 49 -14.16 -0.26 4.55
N LEU A 50 -15.22 -0.22 5.33
CA LEU A 50 -16.16 -1.32 5.51
C LEU A 50 -17.58 -0.77 5.62
N ARG A 51 -18.50 -1.27 4.80
CA ARG A 51 -19.93 -1.01 4.88
C ARG A 51 -20.61 -2.21 5.53
N LEU A 52 -21.46 -1.95 6.52
CA LEU A 52 -22.23 -2.97 7.21
C LEU A 52 -23.72 -2.67 7.08
N GLY A 53 -24.53 -3.71 6.90
CA GLY A 53 -25.99 -3.64 6.88
C GLY A 53 -26.58 -4.00 5.52
N MET A 54 -27.91 -4.08 5.46
CA MET A 54 -28.62 -4.61 4.29
C MET A 54 -28.54 -3.71 3.04
N GLY A 55 -28.17 -2.43 3.20
CA GLY A 55 -28.01 -1.49 2.08
C GLY A 55 -26.63 -1.55 1.40
N GLU A 56 -25.79 -2.54 1.73
CA GLU A 56 -24.45 -2.67 1.11
C GLU A 56 -24.50 -2.96 -0.39
N GLN A 57 -25.56 -3.64 -0.87
CA GLN A 57 -25.76 -3.97 -2.28
C GLN A 57 -26.23 -2.77 -3.13
N GLU A 58 -26.78 -1.74 -2.49
CA GLU A 58 -27.26 -0.51 -3.14
C GLU A 58 -26.14 0.53 -3.34
N LEU A 59 -24.92 0.22 -2.90
CA LEU A 59 -23.78 1.10 -3.05
C LEU A 59 -23.26 1.02 -4.49
N ASP A 60 -23.56 2.04 -5.28
CA ASP A 60 -23.10 2.17 -6.67
C ASP A 60 -21.60 2.48 -6.72
N THR A 61 -20.78 1.42 -6.67
CA THR A 61 -19.31 1.46 -6.69
C THR A 61 -18.76 0.23 -7.38
N GLU A 62 -17.59 0.35 -8.02
CA GLU A 62 -16.92 -0.79 -8.68
C GLU A 62 -16.36 -1.82 -7.67
N GLN A 63 -16.17 -1.42 -6.40
CA GLN A 63 -15.59 -2.25 -5.35
C GLN A 63 -16.64 -2.68 -4.33
N ASP A 64 -16.62 -3.94 -3.94
CA ASP A 64 -17.52 -4.46 -2.92
C ASP A 64 -16.98 -4.19 -1.49
N PHE A 65 -17.59 -3.24 -0.79
CA PHE A 65 -17.25 -2.85 0.58
C PHE A 65 -18.00 -3.62 1.67
N SER A 66 -18.78 -4.64 1.31
CA SER A 66 -19.36 -5.59 2.27
C SER A 66 -18.28 -6.34 3.03
N ARG A 67 -18.67 -7.03 4.11
CA ARG A 67 -17.76 -7.92 4.85
C ARG A 67 -17.12 -8.98 3.92
N VAL A 68 -17.93 -9.61 3.07
CA VAL A 68 -17.46 -10.68 2.17
C VAL A 68 -16.56 -10.09 1.08
N GLY A 69 -16.98 -8.98 0.48
CA GLY A 69 -16.20 -8.26 -0.53
C GLY A 69 -14.82 -7.84 -0.04
N ARG A 70 -14.73 -7.31 1.20
CA ARG A 70 -13.44 -6.94 1.79
C ARG A 70 -12.55 -8.14 2.10
N VAL A 71 -13.10 -9.27 2.54
CA VAL A 71 -12.33 -10.51 2.72
C VAL A 71 -11.78 -11.00 1.38
N ASN A 72 -12.61 -11.07 0.34
CA ASN A 72 -12.19 -11.52 -0.98
C ASN A 72 -11.12 -10.60 -1.58
N ALA A 73 -11.29 -9.29 -1.45
CA ALA A 73 -10.29 -8.30 -1.89
C ALA A 73 -8.96 -8.48 -1.15
N MET A 74 -8.99 -8.72 0.17
CA MET A 74 -7.77 -8.98 0.96
C MET A 74 -7.09 -10.30 0.54
N LEU A 75 -7.86 -11.35 0.25
CA LEU A 75 -7.32 -12.64 -0.20
C LEU A 75 -6.68 -12.53 -1.59
N ALA A 76 -7.34 -11.85 -2.53
CA ALA A 76 -6.77 -11.59 -3.85
C ALA A 76 -5.48 -10.76 -3.75
N ARG A 77 -5.52 -9.67 -2.97
CA ARG A 77 -4.34 -8.82 -2.75
C ARG A 77 -3.18 -9.57 -2.11
N ARG A 78 -3.47 -10.49 -1.18
CA ARG A 78 -2.46 -11.36 -0.56
C ARG A 78 -1.72 -12.17 -1.63
N LEU A 79 -2.45 -12.77 -2.58
CA LEU A 79 -1.83 -13.58 -3.64
C LEU A 79 -0.96 -12.71 -4.57
N GLU A 80 -1.42 -11.53 -4.98
CA GLU A 80 -0.64 -10.59 -5.79
C GLU A 80 0.68 -10.19 -5.12
N LEU A 81 0.63 -9.87 -3.82
CA LEU A 81 1.80 -9.45 -3.06
C LEU A 81 2.78 -10.61 -2.86
N LEU A 82 2.28 -11.82 -2.58
CA LEU A 82 3.14 -13.00 -2.45
C LEU A 82 3.83 -13.36 -3.78
N ALA A 83 3.12 -13.22 -4.91
CA ALA A 83 3.73 -13.37 -6.23
C ALA A 83 4.82 -12.31 -6.50
N SER A 84 4.64 -11.09 -5.98
CA SER A 84 5.66 -10.04 -6.07
C SER A 84 6.91 -10.36 -5.23
N VAL A 85 6.72 -10.96 -4.05
CA VAL A 85 7.81 -11.45 -3.19
C VAL A 85 8.57 -12.57 -3.89
N GLU A 86 7.87 -13.55 -4.44
CA GLU A 86 8.46 -14.65 -5.21
C GLU A 86 9.27 -14.15 -6.41
N ARG A 87 8.74 -13.17 -7.16
CA ARG A 87 9.47 -12.52 -8.25
C ARG A 87 10.78 -11.89 -7.78
N MET A 88 10.76 -11.17 -6.65
CA MET A 88 11.95 -10.54 -6.08
C MET A 88 12.98 -11.57 -5.60
N ALA A 89 12.52 -12.65 -4.98
CA ALA A 89 13.39 -13.69 -4.44
C ALA A 89 14.12 -14.46 -5.55
N ARG A 90 13.44 -14.75 -6.67
CA ARG A 90 14.07 -15.33 -7.87
C ARG A 90 15.20 -14.44 -8.40
N GLN A 91 15.03 -13.12 -8.41
CA GLN A 91 16.07 -12.17 -8.83
C GLN A 91 17.27 -12.15 -7.85
N PHE A 92 17.03 -12.41 -6.57
CA PHE A 92 18.11 -12.53 -5.59
C PHE A 92 18.81 -13.89 -5.62
N GLY A 93 18.40 -14.81 -6.50
CA GLY A 93 18.94 -16.17 -6.58
C GLY A 93 18.64 -16.99 -5.33
N VAL A 94 17.58 -16.66 -4.60
CA VAL A 94 17.14 -17.44 -3.44
C VAL A 94 16.42 -18.67 -3.97
N VAL A 95 16.98 -19.86 -3.70
CA VAL A 95 16.34 -21.13 -4.06
C VAL A 95 15.13 -21.33 -3.17
N GLU A 96 13.96 -21.52 -3.78
CA GLU A 96 12.72 -21.80 -3.09
C GLU A 96 12.20 -23.18 -3.47
N ASP A 97 12.15 -24.09 -2.51
CA ASP A 97 11.49 -25.40 -2.67
C ASP A 97 9.96 -25.31 -2.43
N ILE A 98 9.46 -24.20 -1.86
CA ILE A 98 8.06 -24.01 -1.46
C ILE A 98 7.65 -22.55 -1.69
N SER A 99 6.39 -22.33 -2.11
CA SER A 99 5.80 -21.00 -2.30
C SER A 99 5.74 -20.17 -1.00
N TYR A 100 5.89 -18.85 -1.10
CA TYR A 100 5.79 -17.95 0.05
C TYR A 100 4.41 -17.91 0.70
N THR A 101 4.40 -17.93 2.04
CA THR A 101 3.31 -17.45 2.89
C THR A 101 3.60 -16.03 3.40
N CYS A 102 2.62 -15.40 4.07
CA CYS A 102 2.83 -14.08 4.69
C CYS A 102 3.92 -14.11 5.76
N GLU A 103 4.08 -15.23 6.47
CA GLU A 103 5.11 -15.41 7.49
C GLU A 103 6.50 -15.51 6.85
N THR A 104 6.66 -16.39 5.86
CA THR A 104 7.95 -16.55 5.16
C THR A 104 8.34 -15.33 4.34
N ALA A 105 7.36 -14.58 3.83
CA ALA A 105 7.62 -13.27 3.22
C ALA A 105 8.17 -12.26 4.23
N GLY A 106 7.76 -12.33 5.50
CA GLY A 106 8.34 -11.55 6.59
C GLY A 106 9.80 -11.89 6.85
N TYR A 107 10.16 -13.18 6.86
CA TYR A 107 11.55 -13.60 6.94
C TYR A 107 12.37 -13.16 5.73
N PHE A 108 11.81 -13.29 4.52
CA PHE A 108 12.45 -12.82 3.29
C PHE A 108 12.76 -11.32 3.35
N TRP A 109 11.79 -10.50 3.81
CA TRP A 109 11.99 -9.08 4.00
C TRP A 109 13.19 -8.78 4.91
N LEU A 110 13.24 -9.37 6.10
CA LEU A 110 14.32 -9.13 7.07
C LEU A 110 15.68 -9.59 6.56
N MET A 111 15.75 -10.83 6.06
CA MET A 111 17.03 -11.47 5.72
C MET A 111 17.59 -11.00 4.38
N HIS A 112 16.73 -10.70 3.41
CA HIS A 112 17.17 -10.42 2.05
C HIS A 112 16.97 -8.96 1.64
N VAL A 113 15.80 -8.38 1.92
CA VAL A 113 15.48 -7.02 1.45
C VAL A 113 16.11 -5.98 2.35
N LEU A 114 15.81 -6.01 3.65
CA LEU A 114 16.30 -5.06 4.64
C LEU A 114 17.83 -5.08 4.72
N SER A 115 18.44 -6.27 4.78
CA SER A 115 19.90 -6.40 4.82
C SER A 115 20.61 -5.78 3.60
N ARG A 116 20.04 -5.93 2.38
CA ARG A 116 20.57 -5.29 1.17
C ARG A 116 20.37 -3.78 1.19
N TRP A 117 19.22 -3.33 1.68
CA TRP A 117 18.92 -1.90 1.82
C TRP A 117 19.87 -1.20 2.78
N GLU A 118 20.12 -1.77 3.96
CA GLU A 118 21.06 -1.22 4.95
C GLU A 118 22.48 -1.09 4.38
N ARG A 119 22.95 -2.11 3.66
CA ARG A 119 24.26 -2.07 2.97
C ARG A 119 24.31 -0.99 1.91
N PHE A 120 23.24 -0.84 1.13
CA PHE A 120 23.13 0.20 0.12
C PHE A 120 23.21 1.59 0.76
N VAL A 121 22.38 1.88 1.77
CA VAL A 121 22.35 3.15 2.51
C VAL A 121 23.74 3.46 3.07
N ALA A 122 24.37 2.51 3.78
CA ALA A 122 25.70 2.69 4.33
C ALA A 122 26.77 2.97 3.25
N SER A 123 26.63 2.43 2.04
CA SER A 123 27.57 2.69 0.94
C SER A 123 27.39 4.09 0.35
N VAL A 124 26.14 4.53 0.13
CA VAL A 124 25.85 5.79 -0.55
C VAL A 124 26.03 6.99 0.38
N GLU A 125 25.83 6.82 1.69
CA GLU A 125 26.12 7.85 2.69
C GLU A 125 27.61 8.20 2.81
N ARG A 126 28.50 7.27 2.43
CA ARG A 126 29.96 7.49 2.47
C ARG A 126 30.47 8.24 1.23
N VAL A 127 29.89 7.97 0.06
CA VAL A 127 30.35 8.55 -1.22
C VAL A 127 29.57 9.80 -1.59
N ARG A 128 28.25 9.80 -1.34
CA ARG A 128 27.29 10.89 -1.61
C ARG A 128 27.32 11.44 -3.04
N THR A 129 27.40 10.56 -4.04
CA THR A 129 27.29 10.94 -5.46
C THR A 129 26.09 10.26 -6.13
N PRO A 130 25.46 10.91 -7.13
CA PRO A 130 24.36 10.32 -7.90
C PRO A 130 24.75 9.00 -8.59
N GLU A 131 25.99 8.89 -9.06
CA GLU A 131 26.48 7.68 -9.72
C GLU A 131 26.61 6.52 -8.73
N ALA A 132 27.02 6.80 -7.49
CA ALA A 132 27.11 5.78 -6.44
C ALA A 132 25.73 5.22 -6.09
N VAL A 133 24.70 6.08 -6.04
CA VAL A 133 23.30 5.68 -5.84
C VAL A 133 22.86 4.73 -6.96
N ALA A 134 23.02 5.17 -8.22
CA ALA A 134 22.63 4.37 -9.37
C ALA A 134 23.43 3.07 -9.50
N ALA A 135 24.71 3.05 -9.11
CA ALA A 135 25.56 1.86 -9.16
C ALA A 135 25.23 0.86 -8.05
N ALA A 136 25.06 1.32 -6.82
CA ALA A 136 24.90 0.48 -5.64
C ALA A 136 23.46 0.02 -5.37
N PHE A 137 22.45 0.59 -6.05
CA PHE A 137 21.05 0.23 -5.83
C PHE A 137 20.80 -1.28 -6.03
N PRO A 138 20.29 -1.99 -5.01
CA PRO A 138 20.26 -3.46 -5.01
C PRO A 138 19.06 -4.06 -5.75
N PHE A 139 18.09 -3.25 -6.20
CA PHE A 139 16.80 -3.74 -6.72
C PHE A 139 16.56 -3.40 -8.20
N LYS A 140 17.61 -3.16 -8.97
CA LYS A 140 17.50 -2.71 -10.39
C LYS A 140 16.65 -3.66 -11.24
N GLU A 141 16.88 -4.96 -11.13
CA GLU A 141 16.15 -5.97 -11.90
C GLU A 141 14.67 -6.03 -11.50
N PHE A 142 14.36 -5.84 -10.21
CA PHE A 142 12.98 -5.82 -9.72
C PHE A 142 12.16 -4.69 -10.32
N PHE A 143 12.80 -3.53 -10.54
CA PHE A 143 12.19 -2.34 -11.10
C PHE A 143 12.48 -2.18 -12.61
N SER A 144 12.83 -3.26 -13.32
CA SER A 144 13.04 -3.21 -14.77
C SER A 144 11.77 -2.90 -15.56
N ASP A 145 10.60 -3.18 -14.99
CA ASP A 145 9.26 -2.87 -15.50
C ASP A 145 8.78 -1.44 -15.18
N ALA A 146 9.50 -0.69 -14.35
CA ALA A 146 9.19 0.70 -14.03
C ALA A 146 9.69 1.66 -15.14
N PRO A 147 9.11 2.88 -15.26
CA PRO A 147 9.58 3.89 -16.20
C PRO A 147 11.08 4.18 -16.04
N GLN A 148 11.84 4.06 -17.14
CA GLN A 148 13.29 4.26 -17.16
C GLN A 148 13.68 5.68 -17.59
N PRO A 149 14.80 6.23 -17.11
CA PRO A 149 15.73 5.65 -16.13
C PRO A 149 15.24 5.76 -14.69
N LEU A 150 15.56 4.77 -13.84
CA LEU A 150 15.24 4.80 -12.40
C LEU A 150 15.86 5.98 -11.65
N PHE A 151 17.07 6.39 -12.05
CA PHE A 151 17.81 7.48 -11.44
C PHE A 151 18.14 8.52 -12.50
N ARG A 152 17.81 9.79 -12.26
CA ARG A 152 18.12 10.90 -13.17
C ARG A 152 19.57 11.38 -13.06
N GLY A 153 20.20 11.14 -11.92
CA GLY A 153 21.59 11.48 -11.66
C GLY A 153 21.85 12.98 -11.56
N LEU A 154 20.88 13.77 -11.08
CA LEU A 154 21.01 15.22 -10.99
C LEU A 154 21.82 15.63 -9.74
N SER A 155 21.57 14.96 -8.62
CA SER A 155 22.35 15.13 -7.38
C SER A 155 22.23 13.88 -6.51
N TYR A 156 22.90 13.86 -5.37
CA TYR A 156 22.68 12.79 -4.39
C TYR A 156 21.24 12.84 -3.82
N GLU A 157 20.70 14.04 -3.64
CA GLU A 157 19.35 14.27 -3.10
C GLU A 157 18.21 14.16 -4.14
N GLN A 158 18.51 14.17 -5.45
CA GLN A 158 17.54 14.20 -6.57
C GLN A 158 17.84 13.15 -7.65
#